data_AF-K1UN52-F1
#
_entry.id   AF-K1UN52-F1
#
_cell.length_a   1.000
_cell.length_b   1.000
_cell.length_c   1.000
_cell.angle_alpha   90.00
_cell.angle_beta   90.00
_cell.angle_gamma   90.00
#
_symmetry.space_group_name_H-M   'P 1'
#
loop_
_entity.id
_entity.type
_entity.pdbx_description
1 polymer ?
#
loop_
_entity_poly.entity_id
_entity_poly.type
_entity_poly.pdbx_seq_one_letter_code
_entity_poly.pdbx_strand_id
1 'polypeptide(L)'
;PERTRHLEGTPDLETILWRQIKFQITGKLKEAFPDATWDFVKEPPLSQILDGEPLRIRTRNTGSYNFAEILMDARGSLTLQMMTIESLHKKEPSEGNPDSRPAVNPKSWYSLIGKPLLMELVGDLQARGYEKLFINEQGDVYILNGTEPEVRGKLEHFPPKDYWGELTEIFTEDELTTEETEQALELSWIS
;
A
#
# COMPACT_ATOMS: atom_id res chain seq x y z
N PRO A 1 27.75 -48.15 -20.30
CA PRO A 1 27.34 -48.09 -18.88
C PRO A 1 28.01 -46.88 -18.21
N GLU A 2 27.33 -45.90 -17.64
CA GLU A 2 26.15 -45.97 -16.78
C GLU A 2 25.22 -44.78 -17.05
N ARG A 3 23.93 -45.08 -17.00
CA ARG A 3 22.82 -44.14 -17.12
C ARG A 3 22.60 -43.56 -15.71
N THR A 4 23.09 -42.35 -15.45
CA THR A 4 22.72 -41.62 -14.24
C THR A 4 21.25 -41.27 -14.32
N ARG A 5 20.45 -42.00 -13.55
CA ARG A 5 19.02 -41.82 -13.42
C ARG A 5 18.79 -40.51 -12.67
N HIS A 6 18.23 -39.51 -13.34
CA HIS A 6 17.52 -38.40 -12.70
C HIS A 6 16.45 -39.02 -11.79
N LEU A 7 16.56 -38.80 -10.48
CA LEU A 7 15.49 -39.08 -9.54
C LEU A 7 14.57 -37.85 -9.52
N GLU A 8 13.79 -37.67 -10.58
CA GLU A 8 12.54 -36.91 -10.48
C GLU A 8 11.57 -37.73 -9.62
N GLY A 9 11.02 -37.17 -8.54
CA GLY A 9 9.89 -37.83 -7.90
C GLY A 9 9.52 -37.46 -6.47
N THR A 10 10.32 -36.66 -5.75
CA THR A 10 9.89 -36.13 -4.45
C THR A 10 10.21 -34.65 -4.39
N PRO A 11 9.22 -33.75 -4.20
CA PRO A 11 9.53 -32.37 -3.86
C PRO A 11 10.43 -32.38 -2.62
N ASP A 12 11.52 -31.60 -2.66
CA ASP A 12 12.43 -31.50 -1.52
C ASP A 12 11.64 -31.10 -0.27
N LEU A 13 12.06 -31.58 0.91
CA LEU A 13 11.37 -31.34 2.18
C LEU A 13 11.08 -29.85 2.39
N GLU A 14 12.03 -28.99 2.00
CA GLU A 14 11.87 -27.54 2.05
C GLU A 14 10.69 -27.05 1.21
N THR A 15 10.50 -27.61 0.02
CA THR A 15 9.39 -27.28 -0.89
C THR A 15 8.05 -27.70 -0.30
N ILE A 16 7.99 -28.87 0.35
CA ILE A 16 6.77 -29.36 1.03
C ILE A 16 6.42 -28.45 2.20
N LEU A 17 7.39 -28.10 3.03
CA LEU A 17 7.21 -27.21 4.18
C LEU A 17 6.73 -25.83 3.74
N TRP A 18 7.35 -25.25 2.71
CA TRP A 18 6.91 -23.99 2.14
C TRP A 18 5.48 -24.02 1.66
N ARG A 19 5.10 -25.11 0.98
CA ARG A 19 3.73 -25.28 0.49
C ARG A 19 2.73 -25.37 1.64
N GLN A 20 3.07 -26.10 2.70
CA GLN A 20 2.24 -26.19 3.91
C GLN A 20 2.08 -24.83 4.60
N ILE A 21 3.16 -24.07 4.76
CA ILE A 21 3.13 -22.72 5.33
C ILE A 21 2.24 -21.80 4.48
N LYS A 22 2.43 -21.80 3.15
CA LYS A 22 1.60 -21.03 2.21
C LYS A 22 0.10 -21.38 2.32
N PHE A 23 -0.22 -22.67 2.48
CA PHE A 23 -1.61 -23.11 2.69
C PHE A 23 -2.17 -22.68 4.04
N GLN A 24 -1.40 -22.77 5.12
CA GLN A 24 -1.86 -22.33 6.45
C GLN A 24 -2.12 -20.81 6.50
N ILE A 25 -1.24 -20.01 5.91
CA ILE A 25 -1.43 -18.55 5.79
C ILE A 25 -2.73 -18.26 5.03
N THR A 26 -2.92 -18.91 3.88
CA THR A 26 -4.11 -18.75 3.06
C THR A 26 -5.38 -19.18 3.80
N GLY A 27 -5.34 -20.33 4.49
CA GLY A 27 -6.47 -20.83 5.28
C GLY A 27 -6.89 -19.85 6.36
N LYS A 28 -5.93 -19.38 7.18
CA LYS A 28 -6.19 -18.42 8.27
C LYS A 28 -6.69 -17.07 7.77
N LEU A 29 -6.16 -16.56 6.65
CA LEU A 29 -6.69 -15.34 6.03
C LEU A 29 -8.14 -15.54 5.57
N LYS A 30 -8.44 -16.67 4.92
CA LYS A 30 -9.76 -16.93 4.36
C LYS A 30 -10.84 -17.26 5.39
N GLU A 31 -10.46 -17.69 6.59
CA GLU A 31 -11.38 -17.82 7.73
C GLU A 31 -12.04 -16.48 8.10
N ALA A 32 -11.29 -15.38 8.00
CA ALA A 32 -11.79 -14.03 8.28
C ALA A 32 -12.19 -13.25 7.02
N PHE A 33 -11.52 -13.50 5.89
CA PHE A 33 -11.65 -12.76 4.64
C PHE A 33 -11.67 -13.73 3.44
N PRO A 34 -12.85 -14.23 3.01
CA PRO A 34 -12.96 -15.31 2.02
C PRO A 34 -12.21 -15.07 0.70
N ASP A 35 -12.16 -13.81 0.27
CA ASP A 35 -11.54 -13.36 -0.99
C ASP A 35 -10.11 -12.85 -0.82
N ALA A 36 -9.52 -13.02 0.36
CA ALA A 36 -8.17 -12.54 0.65
C ALA A 36 -7.11 -13.20 -0.22
N THR A 37 -6.19 -12.37 -0.70
CA THR A 37 -4.94 -12.80 -1.34
C THR A 37 -3.76 -12.14 -0.63
N TRP A 38 -2.57 -12.71 -0.79
CA TRP A 38 -1.39 -12.22 -0.11
C TRP A 38 -0.13 -12.53 -0.91
N ASP A 39 0.92 -11.74 -0.70
CA ASP A 39 2.26 -11.95 -1.27
C ASP A 39 3.34 -11.66 -0.23
N PHE A 40 4.49 -12.31 -0.39
CA PHE A 40 5.72 -11.89 0.30
C PHE A 40 6.24 -10.60 -0.33
N VAL A 41 6.58 -9.59 0.48
CA VAL A 41 7.27 -8.38 0.01
C VAL A 41 8.67 -8.73 -0.49
N LYS A 42 9.32 -9.68 0.20
CA LYS A 42 10.55 -10.34 -0.19
C LYS A 42 10.45 -11.78 0.31
N GLU A 43 10.72 -12.77 -0.54
CA GLU A 43 10.67 -14.18 -0.11
C GLU A 43 11.78 -14.42 0.92
N PRO A 44 11.44 -14.78 2.17
CA PRO A 44 12.42 -14.99 3.22
C PRO A 44 13.01 -16.41 3.13
N PRO A 45 14.17 -16.66 3.75
CA PRO A 45 14.64 -18.03 3.95
C PRO A 45 13.69 -18.79 4.90
N LEU A 46 13.53 -20.11 4.69
CA LEU A 46 12.65 -20.93 5.52
C LEU A 46 13.04 -20.90 7.00
N SER A 47 14.34 -20.84 7.28
CA SER A 47 14.87 -20.76 8.64
C SER A 47 14.28 -19.59 9.43
N GLN A 48 14.07 -18.44 8.80
CA GLN A 48 13.51 -17.26 9.47
C GLN A 48 12.12 -17.55 10.07
N ILE A 49 11.27 -18.28 9.34
CA ILE A 49 9.95 -18.65 9.87
C ILE A 49 10.07 -19.70 10.97
N LEU A 50 10.94 -20.70 10.77
CA LEU A 50 11.11 -21.80 11.72
C LEU A 50 11.75 -21.36 13.04
N ASP A 51 12.62 -20.35 13.00
CA ASP A 51 13.26 -19.75 14.17
C ASP A 51 12.28 -18.87 14.98
N GLY A 52 11.04 -18.74 14.50
CA GLY A 52 9.98 -17.95 15.14
C GLY A 52 10.13 -16.44 14.92
N GLU A 53 10.93 -16.02 13.94
CA GLU A 53 11.07 -14.61 13.63
C GLU A 53 9.80 -14.08 12.93
N PRO A 54 9.35 -12.86 13.28
CA PRO A 54 8.19 -12.27 12.65
C PRO A 54 8.43 -12.02 11.16
N LEU A 55 7.50 -12.48 10.34
CA LEU A 55 7.52 -12.30 8.89
C LEU A 55 6.34 -11.46 8.43
N ARG A 56 6.61 -10.34 7.76
CA ARG A 56 5.57 -9.49 7.18
C ARG A 56 5.20 -9.91 5.75
N ILE A 57 3.90 -10.13 5.52
CA ILE A 57 3.30 -10.31 4.20
C ILE A 57 2.40 -9.13 3.84
N ARG A 58 2.28 -8.84 2.55
CA ARG A 58 1.28 -7.89 2.04
C ARG A 58 -0.03 -8.65 1.81
N THR A 59 -1.13 -8.10 2.28
CA THR A 59 -2.46 -8.68 2.12
C THR A 59 -3.33 -7.80 1.22
N ARG A 60 -4.28 -8.42 0.52
CA ARG A 60 -5.26 -7.77 -0.36
C ARG A 60 -6.63 -8.38 -0.11
N ASN A 61 -7.68 -7.61 -0.35
CA ASN A 61 -9.08 -7.97 -0.08
C ASN A 61 -9.33 -8.32 1.41
N THR A 62 -8.58 -7.68 2.30
CA THR A 62 -8.63 -7.87 3.76
C THR A 62 -9.18 -6.62 4.46
N GLY A 63 -10.14 -5.93 3.85
CA GLY A 63 -10.66 -4.66 4.37
C GLY A 63 -9.60 -3.57 4.41
N SER A 64 -9.39 -2.96 5.58
CA SER A 64 -8.38 -1.92 5.81
C SER A 64 -6.97 -2.46 6.07
N TYR A 65 -6.82 -3.77 6.30
CA TYR A 65 -5.51 -4.37 6.57
C TYR A 65 -4.71 -4.50 5.27
N ASN A 66 -3.51 -3.91 5.24
CA ASN A 66 -2.60 -3.96 4.09
C ASN A 66 -1.48 -4.99 4.28
N PHE A 67 -1.21 -5.36 5.53
CA PHE A 67 -0.17 -6.31 5.90
C PHE A 67 -0.68 -7.30 6.94
N ALA A 68 0.03 -8.42 7.06
CA ALA A 68 -0.07 -9.28 8.23
C ALA A 68 1.33 -9.70 8.65
N GLU A 69 1.55 -9.79 9.95
CA GLU A 69 2.74 -10.42 10.50
C GLU A 69 2.42 -11.87 10.83
N ILE A 70 3.33 -12.73 10.42
CA ILE A 70 3.25 -14.16 10.59
C ILE A 70 4.29 -14.53 11.64
N LEU A 71 3.84 -15.24 12.67
CA LEU A 71 4.72 -15.83 13.67
C LEU A 71 4.42 -17.32 13.74
N MET A 72 5.47 -18.14 13.78
CA MET A 72 5.33 -19.58 14.01
C MET A 72 5.71 -19.87 15.46
N ASP A 73 4.84 -20.59 16.17
CA ASP A 73 5.17 -21.07 17.51
C ASP A 73 6.03 -22.35 17.46
N ALA A 74 6.62 -22.71 18.61
CA ALA A 74 7.46 -23.92 18.74
C ALA A 74 6.72 -25.24 18.45
N ARG A 75 5.39 -25.21 18.23
CA ARG A 75 4.55 -26.36 17.88
C ARG A 75 4.21 -26.39 16.39
N GLY A 76 4.71 -25.42 15.61
CA GLY A 76 4.47 -25.30 14.17
C GLY A 76 3.11 -24.67 13.82
N SER A 77 2.43 -24.06 14.79
CA SER A 77 1.20 -23.30 14.53
C SER A 77 1.54 -21.89 14.10
N LEU A 78 0.88 -21.43 13.03
CA LEU A 78 1.02 -20.07 12.54
C LEU A 78 -0.03 -19.16 13.18
N THR A 79 0.40 -18.01 13.70
CA THR A 79 -0.47 -16.91 14.08
C THR A 79 -0.33 -15.79 13.06
N LEU A 80 -1.46 -15.27 12.60
CA LEU A 80 -1.50 -14.09 11.75
C LEU A 80 -1.97 -12.92 12.61
N GLN A 81 -1.13 -11.90 12.71
CA GLN A 81 -1.49 -10.63 13.26
C GLN A 81 -1.74 -9.66 12.10
N MET A 82 -3.01 -9.34 11.86
CA MET A 82 -3.38 -8.38 10.83
C MET A 82 -2.85 -6.99 11.23
N MET A 83 -2.20 -6.33 10.29
CA MET A 83 -1.60 -5.01 10.47
C MET A 83 -2.15 -4.06 9.41
N THR A 84 -2.75 -2.98 9.88
CA THR A 84 -2.92 -1.77 9.07
C THR A 84 -1.61 -1.00 9.14
N ILE A 85 -1.24 -0.29 8.07
CA ILE A 85 -0.31 0.82 8.27
C ILE A 85 -1.12 1.92 8.95
N GLU A 86 -1.12 1.91 10.27
CA GLU A 86 -1.42 3.12 11.03
C GLU A 86 -0.13 3.92 11.07
N SER A 87 -0.17 5.16 10.58
CA SER A 87 0.91 6.11 10.81
C SER A 87 1.15 6.18 12.32
N LEU A 88 2.37 5.86 12.78
CA LEU A 88 2.78 6.06 14.17
C LEU A 88 2.73 7.56 14.47
N HIS A 89 1.55 8.07 14.79
CA HIS A 89 1.39 9.40 15.35
C HIS A 89 2.07 9.38 16.71
N LYS A 90 3.22 10.05 16.78
CA LYS A 90 3.91 10.39 18.01
C LYS A 90 2.88 10.97 18.98
N LYS A 91 2.61 10.26 20.09
CA LYS A 91 1.72 10.74 21.16
C LYS A 91 2.15 12.13 21.60
N GLU A 92 1.32 13.13 21.34
CA GLU A 92 1.30 14.36 22.14
C GLU A 92 0.15 14.26 23.15
N PRO A 93 0.35 14.68 24.41
CA PRO A 93 -0.70 14.69 25.41
C PRO A 93 -1.48 16.00 25.31
N SER A 94 -2.80 15.95 25.14
CA SER A 94 -3.74 16.78 25.89
C SER A 94 -5.19 16.50 25.47
N GLU A 95 -6.06 16.73 26.44
CA GLU A 95 -7.47 16.45 26.58
C GLU A 95 -8.40 17.03 25.48
N GLY A 96 -9.43 16.24 25.14
CA GLY A 96 -10.81 16.73 25.03
C GLY A 96 -11.37 17.08 23.63
N ASN A 97 -11.99 16.10 22.94
CA ASN A 97 -13.36 16.18 22.38
C ASN A 97 -13.76 14.82 21.73
N PRO A 98 -14.99 14.30 21.83
CA PRO A 98 -15.34 12.95 21.36
C PRO A 98 -15.85 12.86 19.90
N ASP A 99 -15.45 13.78 19.01
CA ASP A 99 -15.96 13.83 17.62
C ASP A 99 -14.89 13.73 16.51
N SER A 100 -13.63 13.48 16.85
CA SER A 100 -12.55 13.47 15.86
C SER A 100 -12.42 12.11 15.18
N ARG A 101 -13.00 11.98 13.97
CA ARG A 101 -12.50 11.08 12.92
C ARG A 101 -10.98 11.30 12.78
N PRO A 102 -10.15 10.27 12.47
CA PRO A 102 -8.71 10.44 12.36
C PRO A 102 -8.41 11.49 11.28
N ALA A 103 -8.05 12.70 11.72
CA ALA A 103 -7.75 13.82 10.85
C ALA A 103 -6.37 13.57 10.24
N VAL A 104 -6.32 13.06 9.00
CA VAL A 104 -5.10 13.11 8.20
C VAL A 104 -4.79 14.58 8.00
N ASN A 105 -3.77 15.09 8.69
CA ASN A 105 -3.34 16.48 8.51
C ASN A 105 -2.78 16.65 7.08
N PRO A 106 -3.41 17.47 6.22
CA PRO A 106 -3.07 17.53 4.79
C PRO A 106 -1.65 18.01 4.55
N LYS A 107 -1.17 18.96 5.37
CA LYS A 107 0.18 19.52 5.29
C LYS A 107 1.25 18.49 5.63
N SER A 108 1.02 17.70 6.67
CA SER A 108 1.93 16.62 7.07
C SER A 108 1.96 15.50 6.05
N TRP A 109 0.78 15.11 5.52
CA TRP A 109 0.69 14.12 4.46
C TRP A 109 1.43 14.58 3.20
N TYR A 110 1.23 15.83 2.78
CA TYR A 110 1.87 16.35 1.59
C TYR A 110 3.39 16.40 1.76
N SER A 111 3.90 16.92 2.88
CA SER A 111 5.35 17.00 3.08
C SER A 111 6.05 15.64 3.12
N LEU A 112 5.38 14.59 3.59
CA LEU A 112 5.99 13.26 3.82
C LEU A 112 5.76 12.27 2.67
N ILE A 113 4.58 12.31 2.07
CA ILE A 113 4.11 11.30 1.11
C ILE A 113 3.77 11.97 -0.22
N GLY A 114 2.94 13.01 -0.19
CA GLY A 114 2.38 13.63 -1.38
C GLY A 114 3.46 14.28 -2.26
N LYS A 115 4.25 15.19 -1.70
CA LYS A 115 5.24 16.01 -2.40
C LYS A 115 6.27 15.20 -3.20
N PRO A 116 7.02 14.23 -2.62
CA PRO A 116 8.03 13.50 -3.39
C PRO A 116 7.41 12.73 -4.57
N LEU A 117 6.25 12.10 -4.38
CA LEU A 117 5.58 11.34 -5.43
C LEU A 117 4.97 12.27 -6.50
N LEU A 118 4.35 13.36 -6.06
CA LEU A 118 3.74 14.34 -6.95
C LEU A 118 4.80 15.05 -7.79
N MET A 119 5.95 15.42 -7.22
CA MET A 119 7.05 16.02 -7.98
C MET A 119 7.63 15.06 -9.03
N GLU A 120 7.76 13.77 -8.70
CA GLU A 120 8.20 12.75 -9.68
C GLU A 120 7.20 12.62 -10.84
N LEU A 121 5.89 12.53 -10.52
CA LEU A 121 4.82 12.42 -11.51
C LEU A 121 4.71 13.67 -12.37
N VAL A 122 4.71 14.86 -11.76
CA VAL A 122 4.68 16.14 -12.48
C VAL A 122 5.89 16.25 -13.40
N GLY A 123 7.09 15.91 -12.93
CA GLY A 123 8.30 15.92 -13.75
C GLY A 123 8.23 14.97 -14.96
N ASP A 124 7.78 13.73 -14.77
CA ASP A 124 7.59 12.76 -15.87
C ASP A 124 6.51 13.25 -16.86
N LEU A 125 5.40 13.78 -16.36
CA LEU A 125 4.28 14.26 -17.17
C LEU A 125 4.64 15.52 -17.96
N GLN A 126 5.32 16.48 -17.33
CA GLN A 126 5.81 17.70 -17.97
C GLN A 126 6.82 17.37 -19.07
N ALA A 127 7.76 16.43 -18.83
CA ALA A 127 8.70 15.97 -19.84
C ALA A 127 8.03 15.30 -21.06
N ARG A 128 6.81 14.78 -20.87
CA ARG A 128 5.97 14.18 -21.93
C ARG A 128 5.02 15.17 -22.59
N GLY A 129 5.00 16.43 -22.15
CA GLY A 129 4.16 17.50 -22.71
C GLY A 129 2.76 17.61 -22.10
N TYR A 130 2.52 16.98 -20.95
CA TYR A 130 1.30 17.21 -20.18
C TYR A 130 1.45 18.45 -19.30
N GLU A 131 0.34 19.15 -19.11
CA GLU A 131 0.28 20.37 -18.29
C GLU A 131 -0.57 20.19 -17.03
N LYS A 132 -1.25 19.04 -16.92
CA LYS A 132 -2.14 18.73 -15.81
C LYS A 132 -2.33 17.24 -15.55
N LEU A 133 -2.76 16.94 -14.33
CA LEU A 133 -3.19 15.63 -13.85
C LEU A 133 -4.43 15.76 -12.96
N PHE A 134 -5.05 14.63 -12.66
CA PHE A 134 -6.23 14.53 -11.81
C PHE A 134 -5.99 13.51 -10.70
N ILE A 135 -6.50 13.81 -9.51
CA ILE A 135 -6.47 12.92 -8.35
C ILE A 135 -7.89 12.66 -7.90
N ASN A 136 -8.37 11.42 -7.97
CA ASN A 136 -9.71 11.08 -7.47
C ASN A 136 -9.71 10.96 -5.93
N GLU A 137 -10.90 10.80 -5.34
CA GLU A 137 -11.05 10.59 -3.89
C GLU A 137 -10.32 9.34 -3.35
N GLN A 138 -10.01 8.36 -4.21
CA GLN A 138 -9.25 7.16 -3.84
C GLN A 138 -7.72 7.35 -3.90
N GLY A 139 -7.27 8.55 -4.28
CA GLY A 139 -5.86 8.90 -4.47
C GLY A 139 -5.28 8.38 -5.79
N ASP A 140 -6.07 7.83 -6.70
CA ASP A 140 -5.54 7.44 -8.01
C ASP A 140 -5.23 8.69 -8.82
N VAL A 141 -4.01 8.74 -9.34
CA VAL A 141 -3.51 9.82 -10.18
C VAL A 141 -3.67 9.41 -11.63
N TYR A 142 -4.40 10.19 -12.41
CA TYR A 142 -4.65 9.92 -13.81
C TYR A 142 -4.55 11.17 -14.68
N ILE A 143 -4.35 10.95 -15.97
CA ILE A 143 -4.39 11.99 -17.00
C ILE A 143 -5.54 11.71 -17.97
N LEU A 144 -6.05 12.74 -18.62
CA LEU A 144 -7.05 12.60 -19.69
C LEU A 144 -6.36 12.69 -21.04
N ASN A 145 -6.26 11.56 -21.75
CA ASN A 145 -5.77 11.53 -23.12
C ASN A 145 -6.96 11.48 -24.08
N GLY A 146 -7.57 12.64 -24.35
CA GLY A 146 -8.87 12.74 -25.02
C GLY A 146 -10.02 12.57 -24.02
N THR A 147 -10.74 11.43 -24.11
CA THR A 147 -11.89 11.11 -23.22
C THR A 147 -11.62 9.95 -22.25
N GLU A 148 -10.52 9.23 -22.40
CA GLU A 148 -10.21 8.08 -21.54
C GLU A 148 -9.22 8.48 -20.42
N PRO A 149 -9.54 8.15 -19.15
CA PRO A 149 -8.62 8.34 -18.04
C PRO A 149 -7.53 7.26 -18.05
N GLU A 150 -6.27 7.68 -18.10
CA GLU A 150 -5.10 6.81 -17.96
C GLU A 150 -4.50 6.97 -16.57
N VAL A 151 -4.59 5.93 -15.74
CA VAL A 151 -4.00 5.93 -14.38
C VAL A 151 -2.48 5.82 -14.47
N ARG A 152 -1.80 6.81 -13.90
CA ARG A 152 -0.33 6.96 -13.89
C ARG A 152 0.29 6.64 -12.54
N GLY A 153 -0.50 6.67 -11.47
CA GLY A 153 0.00 6.39 -10.13
C GLY A 153 -1.11 6.36 -9.09
N LYS A 154 -0.72 6.18 -7.83
CA LYS A 154 -1.63 6.20 -6.69
C LYS A 154 -0.94 6.86 -5.50
N LEU A 155 -1.62 7.83 -4.91
CA LEU A 155 -1.26 8.52 -3.69
C LEU A 155 -1.86 7.77 -2.49
N GLU A 156 -1.01 7.05 -1.78
CA GLU A 156 -1.42 6.33 -0.57
C GLU A 156 -1.86 7.32 0.53
N HIS A 157 -2.95 6.97 1.22
CA HIS A 157 -3.54 7.80 2.28
C HIS A 157 -3.91 9.23 1.86
N PHE A 158 -4.34 9.41 0.61
CA PHE A 158 -4.78 10.71 0.10
C PHE A 158 -5.87 11.34 1.00
N PRO A 159 -5.75 12.61 1.42
CA PRO A 159 -6.73 13.24 2.29
C PRO A 159 -8.13 13.28 1.66
N PRO A 160 -9.19 13.01 2.45
CA PRO A 160 -10.56 13.02 1.94
C PRO A 160 -10.98 14.43 1.50
N LYS A 161 -12.07 14.49 0.73
CA LYS A 161 -12.60 15.72 0.13
C LYS A 161 -12.78 16.90 1.09
N ASP A 162 -13.10 16.62 2.35
CA ASP A 162 -13.19 17.64 3.42
C ASP A 162 -11.91 18.49 3.57
N TYR A 163 -10.75 17.97 3.14
CA TYR A 163 -9.45 18.63 3.22
C TYR A 163 -8.92 19.14 1.88
N TRP A 164 -9.68 19.05 0.80
CA TRP A 164 -9.23 19.50 -0.53
C TRP A 164 -9.00 21.01 -0.60
N GLY A 165 -9.76 21.80 0.18
CA GLY A 165 -9.51 23.22 0.35
C GLY A 165 -8.12 23.51 0.93
N GLU A 166 -7.72 22.78 1.99
CA GLU A 166 -6.38 22.91 2.57
C GLU A 166 -5.28 22.42 1.60
N LEU A 167 -5.53 21.31 0.89
CA LEU A 167 -4.60 20.80 -0.13
C LEU A 167 -4.37 21.80 -1.26
N THR A 168 -5.41 22.53 -1.67
CA THR A 168 -5.30 23.57 -2.70
C THR A 168 -4.32 24.66 -2.29
N GLU A 169 -4.38 25.12 -1.04
CA GLU A 169 -3.42 26.10 -0.50
C GLU A 169 -2.00 25.52 -0.48
N ILE A 170 -1.86 24.28 -0.02
CA ILE A 170 -0.57 23.57 0.07
C ILE A 170 0.07 23.38 -1.31
N PHE A 171 -0.70 22.97 -2.32
CA PHE A 171 -0.20 22.80 -3.68
C PHE A 171 0.17 24.14 -4.33
N THR A 172 -0.57 25.19 -4.01
CA THR A 172 -0.26 26.56 -4.46
C THR A 172 1.08 27.05 -3.89
N GLU A 173 1.44 26.66 -2.65
CA GLU A 173 2.77 26.93 -2.07
C GLU A 173 3.92 26.31 -2.91
N ASP A 174 3.65 25.23 -3.66
CA ASP A 174 4.60 24.52 -4.53
C ASP A 174 4.38 24.82 -6.03
N GLU A 175 3.82 25.99 -6.35
CA GLU A 175 3.61 26.50 -7.73
C GLU A 175 2.66 25.64 -8.59
N LEU A 176 1.83 24.80 -7.96
CA LEU A 176 0.79 24.03 -8.62
C LEU A 176 -0.56 24.73 -8.52
N THR A 177 -1.20 24.94 -9.66
CA THR A 177 -2.58 25.46 -9.73
C THR A 177 -3.55 24.32 -9.55
N THR A 178 -4.45 24.44 -8.58
CA THR A 178 -5.37 23.36 -8.21
C THR A 178 -6.83 23.80 -8.39
N GLU A 179 -7.65 22.94 -8.98
CA GLU A 179 -9.09 23.14 -9.14
C GLU A 179 -9.86 21.91 -8.61
N GLU A 180 -10.78 22.14 -7.69
CA GLU A 180 -11.68 21.08 -7.19
C GLU A 180 -12.82 20.86 -8.18
N THR A 181 -12.96 19.62 -8.66
CA THR A 181 -14.11 19.17 -9.45
C THR A 181 -15.03 18.28 -8.60
N GLU A 182 -16.20 17.90 -9.12
CA GLU A 182 -17.13 17.05 -8.37
C GLU A 182 -16.52 15.71 -7.90
N GLN A 183 -15.59 15.15 -8.67
CA GLN A 183 -15.07 13.78 -8.46
C GLN A 183 -13.53 13.69 -8.34
N ALA A 184 -12.82 14.78 -8.60
CA ALA A 184 -11.36 14.79 -8.58
C ALA A 184 -10.80 16.19 -8.30
N LEU A 185 -9.55 16.21 -7.84
CA LEU A 185 -8.74 17.40 -7.73
C LEU A 185 -7.88 17.51 -8.98
N GLU A 186 -8.13 18.52 -9.81
CA GLU A 186 -7.30 18.85 -10.98
C GLU A 186 -6.08 19.63 -10.51
N LEU A 187 -4.89 19.17 -10.87
CA LEU A 187 -3.64 19.88 -10.62
C LEU A 187 -2.99 20.20 -11.96
N SER A 188 -2.62 21.45 -12.12
CA SER A 188 -1.93 21.97 -13.30
C SER A 188 -0.67 22.73 -12.88
N TRP A 189 0.33 22.72 -13.74
CA TRP A 189 1.59 23.44 -13.52
C TRP A 189 1.81 24.43 -14.65
N ILE A 190 2.43 25.56 -14.31
CA ILE A 190 2.79 26.57 -15.31
C ILE A 190 4.06 26.06 -16.02
N SER A 191 3.98 25.89 -17.34
CA SER A 191 5.12 25.51 -18.18
C SER A 191 6.12 26.64 -18.39
#